data_AF-A0A524HTZ9-F1
#
_entry.id   AF-A0A524HTZ9-F1
#
_cell.length_a   1.000
_cell.length_b   1.000
_cell.length_c   1.000
_cell.angle_alpha   90.00
_cell.angle_beta   90.00
_cell.angle_gamma   90.00
#
_symmetry.space_group_name_H-M   'P 1'
#
loop_
_entity.id
_entity.type
_entity.pdbx_description
1 polymer ?
#
loop_
_entity_poly.entity_id
_entity_poly.type
_entity_poly.pdbx_seq_one_letter_code
_entity_poly.pdbx_strand_id
1 'polypeptide(L)'
;MEDRNQRSTRRGFLKTAAMGAAAVSLSPLRGSGQAKTAAAGGAGFKLKYAPGLGTFEAHAGKALSDQLKFIADQGFKAWFDNGLMGRTPAEQEALAKESSRLGLTIGPFVVYADFKVKSFVTRDA
;
A
#
# COMPACT_ATOMS: atom_id res chain seq x y z
N MET A 1 -56.62 -0.17 16.27
CA MET A 1 -55.40 -0.76 16.88
C MET A 1 -54.59 -1.33 15.74
N GLU A 2 -54.02 -0.42 14.94
CA GLU A 2 -53.23 -0.74 13.76
C GLU A 2 -51.86 -1.27 14.18
N ASP A 3 -51.54 -2.46 13.66
CA ASP A 3 -50.35 -3.19 14.02
C ASP A 3 -49.11 -2.74 13.21
N ARG A 4 -47.97 -2.84 13.88
CA ARG A 4 -46.74 -2.09 13.61
C ARG A 4 -45.87 -2.70 12.51
N ASN A 5 -45.21 -1.82 11.74
CA ASN A 5 -43.78 -1.89 11.42
C ASN A 5 -43.30 -3.04 10.49
N GLN A 6 -43.54 -2.90 9.18
CA GLN A 6 -42.81 -3.60 8.12
C GLN A 6 -41.39 -3.01 7.98
N ARG A 7 -40.41 -3.51 8.75
CA ARG A 7 -38.99 -3.25 8.47
C ARG A 7 -38.41 -4.36 7.61
N SER A 8 -37.92 -4.00 6.43
CA SER A 8 -37.11 -4.89 5.57
C SER A 8 -35.96 -5.47 6.39
N THR A 9 -35.93 -6.81 6.51
CA THR A 9 -34.90 -7.51 7.28
C THR A 9 -33.69 -7.79 6.40
N ARG A 10 -32.49 -7.86 7.00
CA ARG A 10 -31.25 -8.25 6.29
C ARG A 10 -31.40 -9.57 5.53
N ARG A 11 -32.17 -10.51 6.07
CA ARG A 11 -32.51 -11.78 5.39
C ARG A 11 -33.40 -11.59 4.17
N GLY A 12 -34.35 -10.65 4.21
CA GLY A 12 -35.15 -10.26 3.05
C GLY A 12 -34.27 -9.71 1.92
N PHE A 13 -33.37 -8.79 2.26
CA PHE A 13 -32.40 -8.24 1.30
C PHE A 13 -31.51 -9.31 0.66
N LEU A 14 -30.94 -10.21 1.46
CA LEU A 14 -30.08 -11.29 0.97
C LEU A 14 -30.81 -12.28 0.05
N LYS A 15 -32.08 -12.59 0.33
CA LYS A 15 -32.92 -13.44 -0.53
C LYS A 15 -33.18 -12.77 -1.88
N THR A 16 -33.49 -11.48 -1.89
CA THR A 16 -33.70 -10.72 -3.12
C THR A 16 -32.41 -10.60 -3.94
N ALA A 17 -31.27 -10.37 -3.30
CA ALA A 17 -29.96 -10.30 -3.96
C ALA A 17 -29.55 -11.65 -4.58
N ALA A 18 -29.80 -12.76 -3.89
CA ALA A 18 -29.48 -14.10 -4.39
C ALA A 18 -30.29 -14.47 -5.66
N MET A 19 -31.56 -14.06 -5.75
CA MET A 19 -32.37 -14.30 -6.96
C MET A 19 -31.95 -13.43 -8.14
N GLY A 20 -31.41 -12.22 -7.91
CA GLY A 20 -30.88 -11.36 -8.98
C GLY A 20 -29.59 -11.89 -9.62
N ALA A 21 -28.74 -12.59 -8.84
CA ALA A 21 -27.47 -13.13 -9.32
C ALA A 21 -27.63 -14.32 -10.27
N ALA A 22 -28.69 -15.12 -10.11
CA ALA A 22 -28.92 -16.30 -10.95
C ALA A 22 -29.17 -15.94 -12.43
N ALA A 23 -29.77 -14.78 -12.71
CA ALA A 23 -30.11 -14.34 -14.07
C ALA A 23 -28.89 -13.91 -14.92
N VAL A 24 -27.73 -13.64 -14.31
CA VAL A 24 -26.53 -13.14 -15.01
C VAL A 24 -25.63 -14.29 -15.52
N SER A 25 -25.92 -15.53 -15.13
CA SER A 25 -25.05 -16.70 -15.33
C SER A 25 -25.06 -17.33 -16.73
N LEU A 26 -25.86 -16.80 -17.67
CA LEU A 26 -25.97 -17.33 -19.04
C LEU A 26 -25.32 -16.45 -20.13
N SER A 27 -24.68 -15.34 -19.78
CA SER A 27 -23.90 -14.57 -20.73
C SER A 27 -22.48 -15.13 -20.82
N PRO A 28 -21.99 -15.55 -22.00
CA PRO A 28 -20.59 -15.92 -22.16
C PRO A 28 -19.76 -14.65 -21.93
N LEU A 29 -19.12 -14.58 -20.77
CA LEU A 29 -18.06 -13.62 -20.47
C LEU A 29 -16.91 -13.95 -21.42
N ARG A 30 -16.91 -13.30 -22.58
CA ARG A 30 -15.75 -13.27 -23.49
C ARG A 30 -14.55 -12.88 -22.64
N GLY A 31 -13.59 -13.80 -22.59
CA GLY A 31 -12.45 -13.77 -21.69
C GLY A 31 -11.92 -12.36 -21.55
N SER A 32 -11.89 -11.89 -20.30
CA SER A 32 -11.14 -10.72 -19.91
C SER A 32 -9.71 -10.92 -20.41
N GLY A 33 -9.40 -10.32 -21.56
CA GLY A 33 -8.03 -10.07 -21.95
C GLY A 33 -7.40 -9.43 -20.73
N GLN A 34 -6.40 -10.11 -20.17
CA GLN A 34 -5.65 -9.59 -19.06
C GLN A 34 -5.00 -8.32 -19.61
N ALA A 35 -5.67 -7.20 -19.41
CA ALA A 35 -5.15 -5.91 -19.74
C ALA A 35 -3.85 -5.85 -18.96
N LYS A 36 -2.73 -5.98 -19.66
CA LYS A 36 -1.48 -5.46 -19.17
C LYS A 36 -1.82 -4.00 -18.96
N THR A 37 -2.15 -3.61 -17.73
CA THR A 37 -2.10 -2.22 -17.34
C THR A 37 -0.68 -1.85 -17.65
N ALA A 38 -0.47 -1.24 -18.82
CA ALA A 38 0.78 -0.58 -19.13
C ALA A 38 1.05 0.25 -17.89
N ALA A 39 2.18 -0.01 -17.22
CA ALA A 39 2.62 0.83 -16.11
C ALA A 39 2.40 2.25 -16.59
N ALA A 40 1.54 3.00 -15.90
CA ALA A 40 1.14 4.31 -16.35
C ALA A 40 2.41 5.14 -16.38
N GLY A 41 3.08 5.18 -17.54
CA GLY A 41 4.24 6.01 -17.84
C GLY A 41 3.84 7.48 -17.94
N GLY A 42 2.82 7.87 -17.16
CA GLY A 42 2.53 9.25 -16.86
C GLY A 42 3.71 9.82 -16.09
N ALA A 43 4.02 11.08 -16.36
CA ALA A 43 5.06 11.81 -15.67
C ALA A 43 5.02 11.49 -14.16
N GLY A 44 6.15 11.02 -13.61
CA GLY A 44 6.24 10.59 -12.21
C GLY A 44 5.72 11.67 -11.25
N PHE A 45 5.37 11.25 -10.03
CA PHE A 45 4.73 12.13 -9.05
C PHE A 45 5.53 13.43 -8.86
N LYS A 46 4.84 14.57 -8.78
CA LYS A 46 5.51 15.87 -8.56
C LYS A 46 6.15 15.94 -7.17
N LEU A 47 5.49 15.36 -6.16
CA LEU A 47 5.94 15.33 -4.78
C LEU A 47 6.69 14.04 -4.44
N LYS A 48 7.46 14.08 -3.35
CA LYS A 48 8.22 12.94 -2.81
C LYS A 48 7.33 12.03 -1.95
N TYR A 49 6.31 11.43 -2.55
CA TYR A 49 5.57 10.37 -1.88
C TYR A 49 6.48 9.16 -1.66
N ALA A 50 6.55 8.74 -0.40
CA ALA A 50 7.43 7.70 0.08
C ALA A 50 6.58 6.52 0.59
N PRO A 51 6.27 5.52 -0.25
CA PRO A 51 5.71 4.26 0.24
C PRO A 51 6.73 3.51 1.11
N GLY A 52 6.23 2.69 2.03
CA GLY A 52 7.08 1.91 2.94
C GLY A 52 7.64 0.67 2.26
N LEU A 53 8.90 0.30 2.54
CA LEU A 53 9.40 -1.03 2.19
C LEU A 53 8.56 -2.12 2.87
N GLY A 54 8.30 -3.21 2.15
CA GLY A 54 7.35 -4.27 2.53
C GLY A 54 5.96 -4.10 1.92
N THR A 55 5.57 -2.90 1.48
CA THR A 55 4.22 -2.64 0.94
C THR A 55 3.94 -3.41 -0.35
N PHE A 56 4.98 -3.69 -1.15
CA PHE A 56 4.83 -4.19 -2.52
C PHE A 56 5.29 -5.65 -2.71
N GLU A 57 5.29 -6.47 -1.67
CA GLU A 57 5.71 -7.88 -1.78
C GLU A 57 4.93 -8.66 -2.85
N ALA A 58 3.63 -8.40 -3.00
CA ALA A 58 2.81 -9.07 -4.02
C ALA A 58 3.15 -8.65 -5.47
N HIS A 59 3.82 -7.51 -5.66
CA HIS A 59 4.18 -6.98 -6.98
C HIS A 59 5.65 -7.18 -7.33
N ALA A 60 6.53 -7.08 -6.34
CA ALA A 60 7.98 -7.06 -6.55
C ALA A 60 8.73 -8.11 -5.72
N GLY A 61 8.02 -8.93 -4.93
CA GLY A 61 8.62 -9.93 -4.06
C GLY A 61 9.23 -9.33 -2.79
N LYS A 62 9.90 -10.20 -2.02
CA LYS A 62 10.46 -9.86 -0.70
C LYS A 62 11.80 -9.14 -0.75
N ALA A 63 12.49 -9.19 -1.90
CA ALA A 63 13.77 -8.52 -2.06
C ALA A 63 13.57 -7.00 -2.05
N LEU A 64 14.25 -6.30 -1.14
CA LEU A 64 14.06 -4.85 -0.97
C LEU A 64 14.53 -4.06 -2.19
N SER A 65 15.57 -4.53 -2.88
CA SER A 65 16.05 -3.94 -4.15
C SER A 65 14.96 -3.95 -5.22
N ASP A 66 14.20 -5.03 -5.32
CA ASP A 66 13.15 -5.20 -6.31
C ASP A 66 11.95 -4.31 -5.97
N GLN A 67 11.66 -4.16 -4.68
CA GLN A 67 10.66 -3.19 -4.22
C GLN A 67 11.08 -1.74 -4.48
N LEU A 68 12.34 -1.37 -4.27
CA LEU A 68 12.86 -0.04 -4.63
C LEU A 68 12.74 0.22 -6.13
N LYS A 69 13.10 -0.78 -6.96
CA LYS A 69 12.93 -0.68 -8.41
C LYS A 69 11.45 -0.49 -8.78
N PHE A 70 10.55 -1.26 -8.17
CA PHE A 70 9.12 -1.11 -8.41
C PHE A 70 8.62 0.29 -8.02
N ILE A 71 9.04 0.81 -6.87
CA ILE A 71 8.72 2.17 -6.41
C ILE A 71 9.15 3.20 -7.46
N ALA A 72 10.38 3.11 -7.96
CA ALA A 72 10.87 4.01 -9.02
C ALA A 72 10.08 3.85 -10.33
N ASP A 73 9.81 2.62 -10.75
CA ASP A 73 9.08 2.29 -11.99
C ASP A 73 7.61 2.79 -11.95
N GLN A 74 6.99 2.84 -10.76
CA GLN A 74 5.66 3.42 -10.56
C GLN A 74 5.66 4.96 -10.48
N GLY A 75 6.82 5.60 -10.65
CA GLY A 75 6.97 7.04 -10.70
C GLY A 75 7.10 7.73 -9.34
N PHE A 76 7.26 6.98 -8.24
CA PHE A 76 7.58 7.56 -6.94
C PHE A 76 8.99 8.13 -6.93
N LYS A 77 9.21 9.13 -6.07
CA LYS A 77 10.49 9.84 -5.93
C LYS A 77 11.17 9.60 -4.59
N ALA A 78 10.56 8.80 -3.72
CA ALA A 78 11.07 8.48 -2.40
C ALA A 78 10.54 7.14 -1.90
N TRP A 79 11.09 6.65 -0.79
CA TRP A 79 10.61 5.49 -0.03
C TRP A 79 10.91 5.72 1.46
N PHE A 80 10.30 4.95 2.36
CA PHE A 80 10.69 4.97 3.78
C PHE A 80 10.72 3.57 4.41
N ASP A 81 11.42 3.43 5.53
CA ASP A 81 11.42 2.19 6.33
C ASP A 81 11.73 2.54 7.79
N ASN A 82 10.77 2.33 8.68
CA ASN A 82 10.99 2.51 10.12
C ASN A 82 11.84 1.39 10.74
N GLY A 83 12.02 0.27 10.05
CA GLY A 83 12.95 -0.79 10.42
C GLY A 83 14.40 -0.51 10.04
N LEU A 84 14.70 0.59 9.33
CA LEU A 84 16.03 0.87 8.78
C LEU A 84 17.14 0.84 9.84
N MET A 85 16.87 1.38 11.03
CA MET A 85 17.82 1.40 12.16
C MET A 85 18.22 -0.01 12.62
N GLY A 86 17.32 -0.98 12.52
CA GLY A 86 17.55 -2.36 12.95
C GLY A 86 18.25 -3.24 11.91
N ARG A 87 18.49 -2.71 10.70
CA ARG A 87 19.18 -3.44 9.62
C ARG A 87 20.69 -3.39 9.82
N THR A 88 21.39 -4.37 9.24
CA THR A 88 22.85 -4.37 9.25
C THR A 88 23.42 -3.17 8.48
N PRO A 89 24.62 -2.68 8.80
CA PRO A 89 25.25 -1.60 8.04
C PRO A 89 25.34 -1.90 6.54
N ALA A 90 25.68 -3.15 6.18
CA ALA A 90 25.75 -3.59 4.79
C ALA A 90 24.40 -3.48 4.06
N GLU A 91 23.28 -3.83 4.71
CA GLU A 91 21.95 -3.66 4.13
C GLU A 91 21.58 -2.18 3.99
N GLN A 92 21.89 -1.35 4.98
CA GLN A 92 21.64 0.09 4.92
C GLN A 92 22.42 0.74 3.75
N GLU A 93 23.69 0.40 3.60
CA GLU A 93 24.54 0.85 2.49
C GLU A 93 24.03 0.37 1.13
N ALA A 94 23.60 -0.88 1.03
CA ALA A 94 23.02 -1.44 -0.19
C ALA A 94 21.74 -0.70 -0.60
N LEU A 95 20.83 -0.44 0.36
CA LEU A 95 19.61 0.33 0.14
C LEU A 95 19.92 1.77 -0.27
N ALA A 96 20.89 2.41 0.36
CA ALA A 96 21.30 3.77 0.03
C ALA A 96 21.89 3.85 -1.38
N LYS A 97 22.80 2.94 -1.74
CA LYS A 97 23.41 2.85 -3.08
C LYS A 97 22.35 2.62 -4.15
N GLU A 98 21.40 1.73 -3.91
CA GLU A 98 20.33 1.42 -4.84
C GLU A 98 19.36 2.60 -5.01
N SER A 99 19.05 3.29 -3.90
CA SER A 99 18.25 4.52 -3.93
C SER A 99 18.91 5.60 -4.78
N SER A 100 20.21 5.82 -4.61
CA SER A 100 20.98 6.77 -5.43
C SER A 100 20.97 6.38 -6.91
N ARG A 101 21.15 5.10 -7.21
CA ARG A 101 21.10 4.56 -8.59
C ARG A 101 19.75 4.81 -9.26
N LEU A 102 18.66 4.68 -8.50
CA LEU A 102 17.29 4.85 -8.98
C LEU A 102 16.78 6.31 -8.91
N GLY A 103 17.55 7.23 -8.35
CA GLY A 103 17.12 8.62 -8.13
C GLY A 103 16.04 8.76 -7.06
N LEU A 104 15.93 7.80 -6.15
CA LEU A 104 14.98 7.84 -5.02
C LEU A 104 15.58 8.59 -3.84
N THR A 105 14.77 9.43 -3.20
CA THR A 105 15.10 10.02 -1.90
C THR A 105 14.77 9.03 -0.78
N ILE A 106 15.71 8.81 0.15
CA ILE A 106 15.40 8.10 1.40
C ILE A 106 14.54 9.04 2.25
N GLY A 107 13.32 8.62 2.54
CA GLY A 107 12.34 9.33 3.35
C GLY A 107 12.62 9.22 4.85
N PRO A 108 11.68 9.73 5.67
CA PRO A 108 11.84 9.72 7.12
C PRO A 108 11.86 8.29 7.67
N PHE A 109 12.75 8.02 8.61
CA PHE A 109 12.79 6.78 9.37
C PHE A 109 12.93 7.10 10.86
N VAL A 110 12.51 6.16 11.70
CA VAL A 110 12.59 6.30 13.16
C VAL A 110 13.99 5.89 13.63
N VAL A 111 14.71 6.82 14.25
CA VAL A 111 16.02 6.55 14.89
C VAL A 111 15.90 6.30 16.40
N TYR A 112 14.77 6.66 17.01
CA TYR A 112 14.52 6.46 18.43
C TYR A 112 13.01 6.42 18.68
N ALA A 113 12.56 5.39 19.41
CA ALA A 113 11.18 5.27 19.87
C ALA A 113 11.13 4.52 21.20
N ASP A 114 11.15 5.29 22.30
CA ASP A 114 10.80 4.78 23.62
C ASP A 114 9.67 5.66 24.18
N PHE A 115 8.48 5.07 24.24
CA PHE A 115 7.27 5.74 24.70
C PHE A 115 7.08 5.67 26.22
N LYS A 116 8.00 5.04 26.95
CA LYS A 116 7.95 4.95 28.43
C LYS A 116 8.69 6.10 29.11
N VAL A 117 9.45 6.88 28.36
CA VAL A 117 10.27 7.98 28.89
C VAL A 117 9.86 9.31 28.31
N LYS A 118 10.05 10.38 29.09
CA LYS A 118 9.91 11.76 28.62
C LYS A 118 11.14 12.14 27.78
N SER A 119 11.14 11.76 26.51
CA SER A 119 12.23 12.08 25.57
C SER A 119 11.95 13.36 24.79
N PHE A 120 12.99 14.16 24.55
CA PHE A 120 12.93 15.42 23.80
C PHE A 120 11.93 16.47 24.33
N VAL A 121 11.63 16.46 25.63
CA VAL A 121 10.78 17.47 26.29
C VAL A 121 11.62 18.51 27.04
N THR A 122 11.10 19.73 27.17
CA THR A 122 11.64 20.72 28.09
C THR A 122 11.31 20.35 29.54
N ARG A 123 12.06 20.90 30.50
CA ARG A 123 11.64 20.83 31.91
C ARG A 123 10.43 21.74 32.11
N ASP A 124 9.48 21.31 32.95
CA ASP A 124 8.37 22.16 33.36
C ASP A 124 8.94 23.37 34.14
N ALA A 125 8.36 24.55 33.94
CA ALA A 125 8.76 25.80 34.58
C ALA A 125 8.30 25.86 36.04
#